data_AF-A0A947RLM2-F1
#
_entry.id   AF-A0A947RLM2-F1
#
_cell.length_a   1.000
_cell.length_b   1.000
_cell.length_c   1.000
_cell.angle_alpha   90.00
_cell.angle_beta   90.00
_cell.angle_gamma   90.00
#
_symmetry.space_group_name_H-M   'P 1'
#
loop_
_entity.id
_entity.type
_entity.pdbx_description
1 polymer ?
#
loop_
_entity_poly.entity_id
_entity_poly.type
_entity_poly.pdbx_seq_one_letter_code
_entity_poly.pdbx_strand_id
1 'polypeptide(L)'
;MSNRLSLRELEKKAWLRTFEHGLWDIGIGSMFLTFGLSILADFAAFAGIWIVVLMPALRESGRRLVIPRIGHVQFRERRKRAKGRLTGVLTGTTVMGVLFFAFFMWLFRGDTPVWAQWIANHFVIFIGLIWGGALVITGKLVNFPRLYGYGVLVFGSLIITDSFAGYHLGISLSLVGGLILLIGIALLLRFMRRYPRHEAPSLGARDE
;
A
#
# COMPACT_ATOMS: atom_id res chain seq x y z
N MET A 1 0.51 37.77 10.29
CA MET A 1 0.46 36.80 9.16
C MET A 1 1.57 35.75 9.17
N SER A 2 2.75 35.97 9.79
CA SER A 2 3.85 34.98 9.80
C SER A 2 3.58 33.70 10.61
N ASN A 3 2.83 33.80 11.71
CA ASN A 3 2.61 32.66 12.63
C ASN A 3 1.73 31.53 12.03
N ARG A 4 0.87 31.83 11.05
CA ARG A 4 0.05 30.80 10.37
C ARG A 4 0.84 30.05 9.30
N LEU A 5 1.82 30.70 8.68
CA LEU A 5 2.71 30.07 7.69
C LEU A 5 3.65 29.07 8.39
N SER A 6 4.26 29.48 9.50
CA SER A 6 5.13 28.60 10.29
C SER A 6 4.39 27.38 10.85
N LEU A 7 3.17 27.56 11.38
CA LEU A 7 2.34 26.45 11.87
C LEU A 7 1.94 25.47 10.77
N ARG A 8 1.57 25.97 9.58
CA ARG A 8 1.19 25.12 8.43
C ARG A 8 2.38 24.32 7.90
N GLU A 9 3.58 24.90 7.92
CA GLU A 9 4.83 24.23 7.55
C GLU A 9 5.26 23.18 8.58
N LEU A 10 5.17 23.50 9.87
CA LEU A 10 5.40 22.55 10.96
C LEU A 10 4.43 21.37 10.88
N GLU A 11 3.15 21.64 10.64
CA GLU A 11 2.15 20.60 10.41
C GLU A 11 2.58 19.76 9.20
N LYS A 12 2.96 20.36 8.06
CA LYS A 12 3.38 19.64 6.84
C LYS A 12 4.60 18.74 7.10
N LYS A 13 5.59 19.21 7.84
CA LYS A 13 6.74 18.41 8.28
C LYS A 13 6.33 17.24 9.16
N ALA A 14 5.45 17.47 10.14
CA ALA A 14 4.92 16.41 11.00
C ALA A 14 4.08 15.37 10.21
N TRP A 15 3.36 15.80 9.17
CA TRP A 15 2.66 14.90 8.24
C TRP A 15 3.63 13.96 7.57
N LEU A 16 4.67 14.51 6.94
CA LEU A 16 5.61 13.76 6.14
C LEU A 16 6.36 12.77 7.02
N ARG A 17 6.70 13.15 8.26
CA ARG A 17 7.21 12.24 9.28
C ARG A 17 6.27 11.07 9.61
N THR A 18 4.95 11.28 9.52
CA THR A 18 3.92 10.21 9.67
C THR A 18 3.79 9.33 8.42
N PHE A 19 4.50 9.63 7.34
CA PHE A 19 4.66 8.71 6.22
C PHE A 19 6.08 8.14 6.15
N GLU A 20 7.03 8.59 6.99
CA GLU A 20 8.43 8.16 6.92
C GLU A 20 8.69 6.75 7.50
N HIS A 21 7.78 6.19 8.29
CA HIS A 21 8.00 4.96 9.04
C HIS A 21 7.76 3.65 8.27
N GLY A 22 7.55 3.65 6.95
CA GLY A 22 7.51 2.42 6.16
C GLY A 22 6.21 1.60 6.23
N LEU A 23 5.35 1.83 7.21
CA LEU A 23 4.15 1.00 7.44
C LEU A 23 3.17 0.94 6.25
N TRP A 24 3.00 2.04 5.52
CA TRP A 24 2.19 2.07 4.30
C TRP A 24 2.85 1.30 3.16
N ASP A 25 4.17 1.39 3.06
CA ASP A 25 4.97 0.65 2.10
C ASP A 25 4.86 -0.87 2.39
N ILE A 26 4.89 -1.30 3.65
CA ILE A 26 4.61 -2.69 4.07
C ILE A 26 3.19 -3.11 3.67
N GLY A 27 2.20 -2.23 3.86
CA GLY A 27 0.82 -2.51 3.47
C GLY A 27 0.64 -2.73 1.98
N ILE A 28 1.21 -1.85 1.16
CA ILE A 28 1.16 -1.96 -0.30
C ILE A 28 1.95 -3.19 -0.78
N GLY A 29 3.16 -3.42 -0.24
CA GLY A 29 3.98 -4.57 -0.61
C GLY A 29 3.32 -5.91 -0.26
N SER A 30 2.77 -6.03 0.95
CA SER A 30 2.03 -7.22 1.38
C SER A 30 0.76 -7.46 0.55
N MET A 31 0.10 -6.40 0.07
CA MET A 31 -1.03 -6.51 -0.85
C MET A 31 -0.60 -7.21 -2.13
N PHE A 32 0.37 -6.66 -2.87
CA PHE A 32 0.82 -7.27 -4.12
C PHE A 32 1.44 -8.65 -3.92
N LEU A 33 2.15 -8.87 -2.81
CA LEU A 33 2.73 -10.17 -2.49
C LEU A 33 1.66 -11.23 -2.26
N THR A 34 0.61 -10.94 -1.48
CA THR A 34 -0.49 -11.88 -1.24
C THR A 34 -1.29 -12.15 -2.51
N PHE A 35 -1.50 -11.16 -3.37
CA PHE A 35 -2.08 -11.39 -4.71
C PHE A 35 -1.19 -12.30 -5.57
N GLY A 36 0.11 -12.01 -5.66
CA GLY A 36 1.05 -12.83 -6.42
C GLY A 36 1.08 -14.28 -5.95
N LEU A 37 1.15 -14.49 -4.64
CA LEU A 37 1.09 -15.82 -4.02
C LEU A 37 -0.25 -16.50 -4.21
N SER A 38 -1.38 -15.77 -4.17
CA SER A 38 -2.70 -16.35 -4.40
C SER A 38 -2.84 -16.94 -5.80
N ILE A 39 -2.24 -16.29 -6.80
CA ILE A 39 -2.21 -16.76 -8.19
C ILE A 39 -1.25 -17.96 -8.33
N LEU A 40 -0.09 -17.92 -7.68
CA LEU A 40 0.87 -19.04 -7.72
C LEU A 40 0.37 -20.30 -7.01
N ALA A 41 -0.40 -20.14 -5.94
CA ALA A 41 -0.97 -21.25 -5.18
C ALA A 41 -2.35 -21.70 -5.71
N ASP A 42 -2.84 -21.08 -6.79
CA ASP A 42 -4.20 -21.27 -7.33
C ASP A 42 -5.30 -21.21 -6.24
N PHE A 43 -5.10 -20.34 -5.26
CA PHE A 43 -5.98 -20.22 -4.10
C PHE A 43 -6.38 -18.77 -3.90
N ALA A 44 -7.43 -18.37 -4.63
CA ALA A 44 -7.96 -17.01 -4.64
C ALA A 44 -8.31 -16.46 -3.25
N ALA A 45 -8.63 -17.33 -2.29
CA ALA A 45 -8.91 -16.94 -0.91
C ALA A 45 -7.72 -16.21 -0.24
N PHE A 46 -6.47 -16.46 -0.66
CA PHE A 46 -5.29 -15.76 -0.15
C PHE A 46 -5.31 -14.25 -0.42
N ALA A 47 -5.93 -13.79 -1.51
CA ALA A 47 -6.11 -12.36 -1.74
C ALA A 47 -7.06 -11.73 -0.70
N GLY A 48 -8.06 -12.48 -0.25
CA GLY A 48 -8.99 -12.07 0.82
C GLY A 48 -8.33 -11.98 2.20
N ILE A 49 -7.33 -12.83 2.47
CA ILE A 49 -6.54 -12.81 3.72
C ILE A 49 -5.90 -11.44 3.94
N TRP A 50 -5.50 -10.74 2.89
CA TRP A 50 -4.92 -9.41 3.02
C TRP A 50 -5.88 -8.41 3.70
N ILE A 51 -7.15 -8.41 3.26
CA ILE A 51 -8.18 -7.50 3.81
C ILE A 51 -8.52 -7.88 5.25
N VAL A 52 -8.70 -9.18 5.51
CA VAL A 52 -9.22 -9.68 6.79
C VAL A 52 -8.14 -9.70 7.89
N VAL A 53 -6.90 -10.04 7.54
CA VAL A 53 -5.83 -10.30 8.52
C VAL A 53 -4.77 -9.22 8.49
N LEU A 54 -4.18 -8.96 7.31
CA LEU A 54 -3.01 -8.07 7.20
C LEU A 54 -3.38 -6.60 7.44
N MET A 55 -4.53 -6.13 6.95
CA MET A 55 -4.93 -4.74 7.15
C MET A 55 -5.17 -4.39 8.65
N PRO A 56 -5.93 -5.19 9.43
CA PRO A 56 -6.01 -4.99 10.88
C PRO A 56 -4.67 -5.13 11.59
N ALA A 57 -3.85 -6.12 11.22
CA ALA A 57 -2.52 -6.31 11.80
C ALA A 57 -1.61 -5.11 11.57
N LEU A 58 -1.64 -4.49 10.39
CA LEU A 58 -0.91 -3.26 10.09
C LEU A 58 -1.41 -2.08 10.92
N ARG A 59 -2.74 -1.96 11.09
CA ARG A 59 -3.34 -0.92 11.93
C ARG A 59 -2.89 -1.04 13.39
N GLU A 60 -2.88 -2.27 13.92
CA GLU A 60 -2.45 -2.54 15.29
C GLU A 60 -0.94 -2.38 15.46
N SER A 61 -0.15 -2.81 14.48
CA SER A 61 1.30 -2.60 14.46
C SER A 61 1.64 -1.11 14.45
N GLY A 62 0.91 -0.30 13.68
CA GLY A 62 1.02 1.15 13.73
C GLY A 62 0.70 1.73 15.11
N ARG A 63 -0.33 1.20 15.78
CA ARG A 63 -0.68 1.61 17.14
C ARG A 63 0.40 1.30 18.16
N ARG A 64 1.00 0.11 18.12
CA ARG A 64 2.00 -0.33 19.10
C ARG A 64 3.42 0.17 18.83
N LEU A 65 3.78 0.33 17.56
CA LEU A 65 5.14 0.66 17.15
C LEU A 65 5.30 2.16 16.89
N VAL A 66 4.33 2.82 16.25
CA VAL A 66 4.51 4.21 15.81
C VAL A 66 4.00 5.20 16.84
N ILE A 67 2.81 4.99 17.41
CA ILE A 67 2.18 5.96 18.33
C ILE A 67 3.03 6.27 19.57
N PRO A 68 3.65 5.29 20.26
CA PRO A 68 4.46 5.58 21.45
C PRO A 68 5.74 6.38 21.14
N ARG A 69 6.21 6.38 19.88
CA ARG A 69 7.47 7.02 19.48
C ARG A 69 7.31 8.45 18.97
N ILE A 70 6.16 8.77 18.39
CA ILE A 70 5.87 10.11 17.84
C ILE A 70 5.04 10.96 18.80
N GLY A 71 4.40 10.33 19.80
CA GLY A 71 3.40 10.98 20.65
C GLY A 71 2.06 11.14 19.92
N HIS A 72 1.00 11.43 20.69
CA HIS A 72 -0.35 11.62 20.15
C HIS A 72 -0.50 13.01 19.51
N VAL A 73 -0.09 13.15 18.25
CA VAL A 73 -0.33 14.39 17.51
C VAL A 73 -1.74 14.37 16.92
N GLN A 74 -2.63 15.24 17.41
CA GLN A 74 -3.96 15.42 16.83
C GLN A 74 -3.84 16.13 15.47
N PHE A 75 -3.85 15.37 14.38
CA PHE A 75 -3.90 15.95 13.03
C PHE A 75 -5.27 16.58 12.74
N ARG A 76 -5.27 17.75 12.06
CA ARG A 76 -6.49 18.39 11.54
C ARG A 76 -7.30 17.44 10.67
N GLU A 77 -8.62 17.63 10.62
CA GLU A 77 -9.56 16.77 9.88
C GLU A 77 -9.15 16.48 8.43
N ARG A 78 -8.59 17.48 7.72
CA ARG A 78 -8.15 17.35 6.32
C ARG A 78 -7.20 16.17 6.11
N ARG A 79 -6.40 15.85 7.12
CA ARG A 79 -5.39 14.79 7.10
C ARG A 79 -5.91 13.44 7.56
N LYS A 80 -6.82 13.42 8.54
CA LYS A 80 -7.62 12.22 8.83
C LYS A 80 -8.36 11.76 7.58
N ARG A 81 -8.95 12.69 6.82
CA ARG A 81 -9.58 12.41 5.52
C ARG A 81 -8.58 11.89 4.48
N ALA A 82 -7.33 12.37 4.45
CA ALA A 82 -6.31 11.85 3.54
C ALA A 82 -5.89 10.40 3.86
N LYS A 83 -5.77 10.04 5.15
CA LYS A 83 -5.54 8.66 5.59
C LYS A 83 -6.72 7.74 5.23
N GLY A 84 -7.94 8.23 5.43
CA GLY A 84 -9.17 7.55 5.02
C GLY A 84 -9.23 7.34 3.50
N ARG A 85 -8.86 8.36 2.70
CA ARG A 85 -8.77 8.26 1.24
C ARG A 85 -7.73 7.24 0.80
N LEU A 86 -6.53 7.23 1.39
CA LEU A 86 -5.52 6.21 1.07
C LEU A 86 -6.03 4.80 1.33
N THR A 87 -6.62 4.58 2.51
CA THR A 87 -7.20 3.28 2.88
C THR A 87 -8.35 2.91 1.95
N GLY A 88 -9.23 3.86 1.65
CA GLY A 88 -10.38 3.68 0.78
C GLY A 88 -9.99 3.39 -0.66
N VAL A 89 -8.97 4.06 -1.20
CA VAL A 89 -8.45 3.77 -2.53
C VAL A 89 -7.79 2.40 -2.56
N LEU A 90 -6.91 2.07 -1.60
CA LEU A 90 -6.30 0.73 -1.55
C LEU A 90 -7.34 -0.38 -1.44
N THR A 91 -8.32 -0.22 -0.55
CA THR A 91 -9.38 -1.21 -0.37
C THR A 91 -10.26 -1.29 -1.63
N GLY A 92 -10.63 -0.14 -2.20
CA GLY A 92 -11.40 -0.05 -3.42
C GLY A 92 -10.69 -0.68 -4.61
N THR A 93 -9.39 -0.44 -4.78
CA THR A 93 -8.59 -1.02 -5.87
C THR A 93 -8.34 -2.51 -5.68
N THR A 94 -8.22 -2.95 -4.42
CA THR A 94 -8.15 -4.37 -4.06
C THR A 94 -9.44 -5.07 -4.45
N VAL A 95 -10.58 -4.57 -3.96
CA VAL A 95 -11.91 -5.15 -4.25
C VAL A 95 -12.18 -5.11 -5.75
N MET A 96 -11.92 -3.99 -6.41
CA MET A 96 -12.07 -3.86 -7.86
C MET A 96 -11.18 -4.87 -8.59
N GLY A 97 -9.91 -5.02 -8.19
CA GLY A 97 -9.00 -6.00 -8.78
C GLY A 97 -9.51 -7.43 -8.64
N VAL A 98 -10.00 -7.82 -7.45
CA VAL A 98 -10.61 -9.15 -7.22
C VAL A 98 -11.85 -9.35 -8.07
N LEU A 99 -12.75 -8.36 -8.12
CA LEU A 99 -13.99 -8.44 -8.90
C LEU A 99 -13.70 -8.54 -10.39
N PHE A 100 -12.75 -7.77 -10.91
CA PHE A 100 -12.32 -7.85 -12.30
C PHE A 100 -11.70 -9.22 -12.61
N PHE A 101 -10.83 -9.72 -11.74
CA PHE A 101 -10.24 -11.05 -11.89
C PHE A 101 -11.31 -12.14 -11.93
N ALA A 102 -12.25 -12.13 -10.99
CA ALA A 102 -13.36 -13.08 -10.93
C ALA A 102 -14.31 -12.95 -12.14
N PHE A 103 -14.62 -11.72 -12.56
CA PHE A 103 -15.47 -11.44 -13.72
C PHE A 103 -14.84 -11.96 -15.01
N PHE A 104 -13.54 -11.72 -15.23
CA PHE A 104 -12.84 -12.23 -16.40
C PHE A 104 -12.72 -13.76 -16.38
N MET A 105 -12.41 -14.36 -15.23
CA MET A 105 -12.44 -15.82 -15.06
C MET A 105 -13.80 -16.44 -15.41
N TRP A 106 -14.89 -15.73 -15.14
CA TRP A 106 -16.25 -16.17 -15.49
C TRP A 106 -16.58 -15.95 -16.97
N LEU A 107 -16.24 -14.76 -17.51
CA LEU A 107 -16.56 -14.35 -18.88
C LEU A 107 -15.88 -15.24 -19.94
N PHE A 108 -14.67 -15.74 -19.65
CA PHE A 108 -13.89 -16.54 -20.60
C PHE A 108 -14.18 -18.05 -20.56
N ARG A 109 -15.26 -18.50 -19.90
CA ARG A 109 -15.69 -19.91 -19.90
C ARG A 109 -16.49 -20.35 -21.16
N GLY A 110 -16.61 -19.51 -22.19
CA GLY A 110 -17.40 -19.83 -23.40
C GLY A 110 -16.85 -19.23 -24.69
N ASP A 111 -17.60 -19.37 -25.79
CA ASP A 111 -17.25 -18.86 -27.12
C ASP A 111 -17.26 -17.33 -27.15
N THR A 112 -16.10 -16.73 -26.91
CA THR A 112 -15.93 -15.28 -26.80
C THR A 112 -15.63 -14.63 -28.15
N PRO A 113 -16.20 -13.45 -28.44
CA PRO A 113 -15.89 -12.67 -29.64
C PRO A 113 -14.40 -12.34 -29.77
N VAL A 114 -13.91 -12.14 -31.01
CA VAL A 114 -12.48 -11.86 -31.31
C VAL A 114 -11.93 -10.65 -30.53
N TRP A 115 -12.73 -9.58 -30.38
CA TRP A 115 -12.31 -8.41 -29.61
C TRP A 115 -12.16 -8.73 -28.11
N ALA A 116 -12.97 -9.65 -27.58
CA ALA A 116 -12.90 -10.08 -26.19
C ALA A 116 -11.69 -10.99 -25.95
N GLN A 117 -11.31 -11.80 -26.94
CA GLN A 117 -10.07 -12.59 -26.90
C GLN A 117 -8.82 -11.71 -26.87
N TRP A 118 -8.81 -10.60 -27.63
CA TRP A 118 -7.69 -9.65 -27.57
C TRP A 118 -7.55 -9.01 -26.18
N ILE A 119 -8.67 -8.60 -25.57
CA ILE A 119 -8.67 -8.09 -24.19
C ILE A 119 -8.24 -9.18 -23.20
N ALA A 120 -8.66 -10.43 -23.41
CA ALA A 120 -8.24 -11.57 -22.60
C ALA A 120 -6.74 -11.78 -22.66
N ASN A 121 -6.14 -11.64 -23.84
CA ASN A 121 -4.70 -11.83 -24.03
C ASN A 121 -3.87 -10.71 -23.40
N HIS A 122 -4.40 -9.49 -23.33
CA HIS A 122 -3.71 -8.32 -22.77
C HIS A 122 -4.26 -7.85 -21.42
N PHE A 123 -5.00 -8.72 -20.72
CA PHE A 123 -5.69 -8.36 -19.47
C PHE A 123 -4.71 -7.85 -18.39
N VAL A 124 -3.46 -8.32 -18.42
CA VAL A 124 -2.40 -7.96 -17.47
C VAL A 124 -2.06 -6.47 -17.55
N ILE A 125 -2.02 -5.89 -18.75
CA ILE A 125 -1.78 -4.45 -18.95
C ILE A 125 -2.90 -3.63 -18.30
N PHE A 126 -4.16 -4.04 -18.46
CA PHE A 126 -5.30 -3.34 -17.88
C PHE A 126 -5.27 -3.36 -16.35
N ILE A 127 -4.93 -4.50 -15.75
CA ILE A 127 -4.72 -4.60 -14.30
C ILE A 127 -3.59 -3.67 -13.86
N GLY A 128 -2.48 -3.65 -14.60
CA GLY A 128 -1.35 -2.76 -14.33
C GLY A 128 -1.73 -1.29 -14.41
N LEU A 129 -2.54 -0.90 -15.40
CA LEU A 129 -3.01 0.47 -15.54
C LEU A 129 -3.92 0.88 -14.37
N ILE A 130 -4.83 0.00 -13.95
CA ILE A 130 -5.73 0.25 -12.82
C ILE A 130 -4.93 0.38 -11.52
N TRP A 131 -4.09 -0.60 -11.20
CA TRP A 131 -3.32 -0.61 -9.94
C TRP A 131 -2.22 0.46 -9.92
N GLY A 132 -1.42 0.55 -10.97
CA GLY A 132 -0.38 1.56 -11.11
C GLY A 132 -0.96 2.98 -11.13
N GLY A 133 -2.01 3.20 -11.91
CA GLY A 133 -2.72 4.48 -11.98
C GLY A 133 -3.34 4.87 -10.66
N ALA A 134 -3.97 3.94 -9.94
CA ALA A 134 -4.53 4.23 -8.63
C ALA A 134 -3.46 4.61 -7.60
N LEU A 135 -2.29 3.98 -7.62
CA LEU A 135 -1.17 4.36 -6.75
C LEU A 135 -0.67 5.78 -7.06
N VAL A 136 -0.51 6.12 -8.35
CA VAL A 136 -0.10 7.47 -8.79
C VAL A 136 -1.12 8.54 -8.36
N ILE A 137 -2.41 8.31 -8.65
CA ILE A 137 -3.49 9.22 -8.27
C ILE A 137 -3.52 9.40 -6.74
N THR A 138 -3.37 8.31 -6.01
CA THR A 138 -3.33 8.36 -4.54
C THR A 138 -2.09 9.10 -4.03
N GLY A 139 -0.93 8.89 -4.64
CA GLY A 139 0.29 9.64 -4.36
C GLY A 139 0.07 11.15 -4.47
N LYS A 140 -0.66 11.59 -5.50
CA LYS A 140 -1.06 12.98 -5.70
C LYS A 140 -2.03 13.49 -4.64
N LEU A 141 -3.06 12.72 -4.33
CA LEU A 141 -4.07 13.10 -3.34
C LEU A 141 -3.51 13.21 -1.92
N VAL A 142 -2.55 12.36 -1.57
CA VAL A 142 -2.00 12.25 -0.20
C VAL A 142 -0.66 12.99 -0.06
N ASN A 143 -0.11 13.53 -1.15
CA ASN A 143 1.23 14.12 -1.25
C ASN A 143 2.32 13.15 -0.75
N PHE A 144 2.22 11.89 -1.16
CA PHE A 144 3.16 10.85 -0.75
C PHE A 144 4.01 10.44 -1.95
N PRO A 145 5.24 10.98 -2.10
CA PRO A 145 5.99 10.85 -3.35
C PRO A 145 6.41 9.42 -3.69
N ARG A 146 6.54 8.54 -2.69
CA ARG A 146 6.93 7.13 -2.92
C ARG A 146 5.88 6.33 -3.67
N LEU A 147 4.59 6.70 -3.54
CA LEU A 147 3.50 6.05 -4.27
C LEU A 147 3.63 6.19 -5.78
N TYR A 148 4.22 7.27 -6.28
CA TYR A 148 4.50 7.41 -7.72
C TYR A 148 5.50 6.35 -8.19
N GLY A 149 6.58 6.16 -7.43
CA GLY A 149 7.58 5.14 -7.70
C GLY A 149 6.97 3.73 -7.69
N TYR A 150 6.13 3.42 -6.70
CA TYR A 150 5.43 2.14 -6.65
C TYR A 150 4.42 1.96 -7.78
N GLY A 151 3.70 3.01 -8.18
CA GLY A 151 2.79 2.96 -9.31
C GLY A 151 3.51 2.63 -10.62
N VAL A 152 4.64 3.29 -10.88
CA VAL A 152 5.49 3.02 -12.05
C VAL A 152 6.11 1.62 -11.98
N LEU A 153 6.58 1.20 -10.81
CA LEU A 153 7.16 -0.13 -10.61
C LEU A 153 6.14 -1.25 -10.88
N VAL A 154 4.93 -1.14 -10.33
CA VAL A 154 3.84 -2.11 -10.53
C VAL A 154 3.42 -2.13 -11.99
N PHE A 155 3.18 -0.96 -12.59
CA PHE A 155 2.76 -0.87 -13.99
C PHE A 155 3.83 -1.43 -14.93
N GLY A 156 5.09 -1.02 -14.76
CA GLY A 156 6.22 -1.49 -15.57
C GLY A 156 6.43 -2.99 -15.45
N SER A 157 6.34 -3.56 -14.25
CA SER A 157 6.44 -5.01 -14.07
C SER A 157 5.35 -5.78 -14.80
N LEU A 158 4.11 -5.26 -14.80
CA LEU A 158 3.00 -5.91 -15.49
C LEU A 158 3.06 -5.76 -17.01
N ILE A 159 3.57 -4.64 -17.53
CA ILE A 159 3.90 -4.51 -18.96
C ILE A 159 4.94 -5.53 -19.38
N ILE A 160 6.02 -5.71 -18.60
CA ILE A 160 7.05 -6.70 -18.89
C ILE A 160 6.44 -8.11 -18.88
N THR A 161 5.55 -8.39 -17.94
CA THR A 161 4.87 -9.69 -17.86
C THR A 161 4.03 -9.97 -19.11
N ASP A 162 3.32 -8.97 -19.62
CA ASP A 162 2.48 -9.10 -20.82
C ASP A 162 3.31 -9.19 -22.12
N SER A 163 4.38 -8.40 -22.21
CA SER A 163 5.20 -8.29 -23.42
C SER A 163 6.13 -9.48 -23.64
N PHE A 164 6.54 -10.15 -22.57
CA PHE A 164 7.44 -11.30 -22.64
C PHE A 164 6.66 -12.58 -22.37
N ALA A 165 6.29 -13.27 -23.45
CA ALA A 165 5.59 -14.56 -23.41
C ALA A 165 6.41 -15.59 -22.59
N GLY A 166 5.96 -15.87 -21.36
CA GLY A 166 6.61 -16.81 -20.45
C GLY A 166 6.66 -16.39 -18.99
N TYR A 167 6.43 -15.11 -18.67
CA TYR A 167 6.39 -14.67 -17.27
C TYR A 167 5.01 -14.88 -16.65
N HIS A 168 4.97 -15.66 -15.58
CA HIS A 168 3.75 -15.89 -14.82
C HIS A 168 3.38 -14.64 -14.00
N LEU A 169 2.15 -14.15 -14.15
CA LEU A 169 1.63 -12.97 -13.43
C LEU A 169 1.89 -13.03 -11.92
N GLY A 170 1.71 -14.21 -11.33
CA GLY A 170 1.95 -14.42 -9.91
C GLY A 170 3.41 -14.17 -9.48
N ILE A 171 4.40 -14.49 -10.34
CA ILE A 171 5.82 -14.25 -10.05
C ILE A 171 6.09 -12.75 -10.05
N SER A 172 5.66 -12.04 -11.09
CA SER A 172 5.88 -10.59 -11.22
C SER A 172 5.29 -9.81 -10.05
N LEU A 173 4.04 -10.12 -9.67
CA LEU A 173 3.39 -9.50 -8.51
C LEU A 173 4.08 -9.86 -7.19
N SER A 174 4.55 -11.10 -7.04
CA SER A 174 5.28 -11.54 -5.85
C SER A 174 6.63 -10.82 -5.72
N LEU A 175 7.37 -10.66 -6.82
CA LEU A 175 8.66 -9.98 -6.84
C LEU A 175 8.50 -8.49 -6.52
N VAL A 176 7.55 -7.81 -7.17
CA VAL A 176 7.27 -6.40 -6.91
C VAL A 176 6.75 -6.18 -5.50
N GLY A 177 5.78 -6.99 -5.07
CA GLY A 177 5.23 -6.95 -3.71
C GLY A 177 6.30 -7.19 -2.66
N GLY A 178 7.16 -8.19 -2.88
CA GLY A 178 8.31 -8.49 -2.03
C GLY A 178 9.30 -7.33 -1.97
N LEU A 179 9.66 -6.72 -3.09
CA LEU A 179 10.57 -5.57 -3.12
C LEU A 179 10.00 -4.37 -2.34
N ILE A 180 8.74 -4.01 -2.57
CA ILE A 180 8.06 -2.92 -1.84
C ILE A 180 7.99 -3.23 -0.34
N LEU A 181 7.67 -4.48 0.00
CA LEU A 181 7.60 -4.95 1.39
C LEU A 181 8.95 -4.81 2.09
N LEU A 182 10.04 -5.26 1.46
CA LEU A 182 11.40 -5.15 1.99
C LEU A 182 11.81 -3.69 2.20
N ILE A 183 11.49 -2.80 1.25
CA ILE A 183 11.72 -1.36 1.41
C ILE A 183 10.95 -0.83 2.62
N GLY A 184 9.68 -1.21 2.77
CA GLY A 184 8.85 -0.81 3.90
C GLY A 184 9.39 -1.29 5.25
N ILE A 185 9.85 -2.55 5.31
CA ILE A 185 10.50 -3.11 6.50
C ILE A 185 11.78 -2.35 6.83
N ALA A 186 12.65 -2.10 5.85
CA ALA A 186 13.89 -1.36 6.05
C ALA A 186 13.64 0.06 6.59
N LEU A 187 12.62 0.75 6.05
CA LEU A 187 12.19 2.07 6.54
C LEU A 187 11.65 2.00 7.97
N LEU A 188 10.84 0.99 8.29
CA LEU A 188 10.31 0.80 9.64
C LEU A 188 11.43 0.54 10.65
N LEU A 189 12.39 -0.34 10.31
CA LEU A 189 13.54 -0.62 11.16
C LEU A 189 14.40 0.62 11.37
N ARG A 190 14.69 1.38 10.30
CA ARG A 190 15.43 2.64 10.38
C ARG A 190 14.69 3.66 11.25
N PHE A 191 13.37 3.73 11.13
CA PHE A 191 12.53 4.60 11.95
C PHE A 191 12.61 4.20 13.44
N MET A 192 12.47 2.92 13.76
CA MET A 192 12.55 2.43 15.13
C MET A 192 13.93 2.66 15.76
N ARG A 193 15.01 2.56 14.98
CA ARG A 193 16.37 2.89 15.43
C ARG A 193 16.56 4.38 15.65
N ARG A 194 15.96 5.23 14.81
CA ARG A 194 16.08 6.69 14.90
C ARG A 194 15.24 7.30 16.02
N TYR A 195 14.13 6.66 16.39
CA TYR A 195 13.23 7.10 17.44
C TYR A 195 13.06 6.01 18.51
N PRO A 196 14.01 5.88 19.44
CA PRO A 196 13.88 5.00 20.60
C PRO A 196 12.63 5.35 21.40
N ARG A 197 12.03 4.34 22.05
CA ARG A 197 10.92 4.59 22.99
C ARG A 197 11.47 5.44 24.13
N HIS A 198 10.81 6.55 24.41
CA HIS A 198 11.07 7.26 25.66
C HIS A 198 10.28 6.53 26.73
N GLU A 199 10.97 6.03 27.76
CA GLU A 199 10.30 5.57 28.98
C GLU A 199 9.52 6.75 29.55
N ALA A 200 8.27 6.52 29.94
CA ALA A 200 7.51 7.54 30.65
C ALA A 200 8.33 7.96 31.88
N PRO A 201 8.45 9.26 32.21
CA PRO A 201 9.11 9.67 33.44
C PRO A 201 8.45 8.90 34.58
N SER A 202 9.22 8.12 35.32
CA SER A 202 8.76 7.43 36.52
C SER A 202 8.26 8.51 37.49
N LEU A 203 6.95 8.72 37.52
CA LEU A 203 6.26 9.46 38.58
C LEU A 203 6.36 8.62 39.85
N GLY A 204 7.53 8.60 40.47
CA GLY A 204 7.86 7.67 41.53
C GLY A 204 9.22 7.93 42.17
N ALA A 205 9.56 9.19 42.35
CA ALA A 205 10.53 9.64 43.34
C ALA A 205 10.04 11.04 43.77
N ARG A 206 8.91 11.06 44.48
CA ARG A 206 8.67 12.16 45.42
C ARG A 206 9.49 11.79 46.63
N ASP A 207 10.46 12.64 46.91
CA ASP A 207 11.31 12.60 48.08
C ASP A 207 10.43 12.41 49.34
N GLU A 208 10.69 11.33 50.08
CA GLU A 208 10.38 11.23 51.51
C GLU A 208 11.59 11.68 52.31
#